data_AF-A0A3B8R8I3-F1
#
_entry.id   AF-A0A3B8R8I3-F1
#
_cell.length_a   1.000
_cell.length_b   1.000
_cell.length_c   1.000
_cell.angle_alpha   90.00
_cell.angle_beta   90.00
_cell.angle_gamma   90.00
#
_symmetry.space_group_name_H-M   'P 1'
#
loop_
_entity.id
_entity.type
_entity.pdbx_description
1 polymer ?
#
loop_
_entity_poly.entity_id
_entity_poly.type
_entity_poly.pdbx_seq_one_letter_code
_entity_poly.pdbx_strand_id
1 'polypeptide(L)'
;MQSQAPLEPTRASSLSRRRSLQSVLRWGKREVRIGGDAPIVVQSMTNTDTADVIATAIQVKELAAAGSEIVRLTVNSIEAAKAVSAIREQLDRMGVDVPLVGDFHYNGHKLLQEVPECAQALSKYRINPGNVGSGSKRDHHFASLIETAMRWDKPVRIGVNWGSLDQAVLARLMDENAKRAKPWEASA
;
A
#
# COMPACT_ATOMS: atom_id res chain seq x y z
N MET A 1 -32.32 -28.65 -8.83
CA MET A 1 -31.60 -27.36 -8.81
C MET A 1 -32.52 -26.32 -8.19
N GLN A 2 -32.30 -25.93 -6.94
CA GLN A 2 -33.01 -24.78 -6.35
C GLN A 2 -32.23 -23.51 -6.71
N SER A 3 -32.85 -22.61 -7.47
CA SER A 3 -32.29 -21.29 -7.77
C SER A 3 -32.27 -20.47 -6.47
N GLN A 4 -31.08 -20.16 -5.97
CA GLN A 4 -30.95 -19.13 -4.94
C GLN A 4 -31.32 -17.79 -5.57
N ALA A 5 -32.29 -17.10 -4.97
CA ALA A 5 -32.60 -15.72 -5.32
C ALA A 5 -31.35 -14.84 -5.11
N PRO A 6 -31.14 -13.79 -5.92
CA PRO A 6 -30.04 -12.85 -5.72
C PRO A 6 -30.12 -12.28 -4.30
N LEU A 7 -29.03 -12.39 -3.55
CA LEU A 7 -28.94 -11.75 -2.23
C LEU A 7 -29.08 -10.25 -2.43
N GLU A 8 -30.17 -9.66 -1.92
CA GLU A 8 -30.31 -8.21 -1.91
C GLU A 8 -29.16 -7.60 -1.09
N PRO A 9 -28.45 -6.59 -1.61
CA PRO A 9 -27.38 -5.95 -0.86
C PRO A 9 -27.98 -5.32 0.40
N THR A 10 -27.57 -5.83 1.56
CA THR A 10 -27.91 -5.27 2.86
C THR A 10 -27.53 -3.80 2.84
N ARG A 11 -28.51 -2.90 2.98
CA ARG A 11 -28.23 -1.46 3.13
C ARG A 11 -27.27 -1.29 4.30
N ALA A 12 -26.04 -0.89 4.01
CA ALA A 12 -25.08 -0.53 5.03
C ALA A 12 -25.74 0.49 5.96
N SER A 13 -25.80 0.20 7.25
CA SER A 13 -26.30 1.12 8.26
C SER A 13 -25.61 2.48 8.08
N SER A 14 -26.35 3.57 8.31
CA SER A 14 -25.86 4.96 8.21
C SER A 14 -24.86 5.31 9.30
N LEU A 15 -23.77 4.54 9.40
CA LEU A 15 -22.65 4.87 10.28
C LEU A 15 -22.09 6.20 9.83
N SER A 16 -22.04 7.16 10.76
CA SER A 16 -21.43 8.45 10.52
C SER A 16 -19.97 8.23 10.11
N ARG A 17 -19.62 8.66 8.90
CA ARG A 17 -18.26 8.51 8.39
C ARG A 17 -17.28 9.27 9.29
N ARG A 18 -16.18 8.61 9.67
CA ARG A 18 -15.09 9.27 10.39
C ARG A 18 -14.53 10.41 9.54
N ARG A 19 -14.41 11.60 10.13
CA ARG A 19 -13.67 12.72 9.51
C ARG A 19 -12.19 12.34 9.39
N SER A 20 -11.65 12.44 8.19
CA SER A 20 -10.23 12.22 7.90
C SER A 20 -9.71 13.30 6.99
N LEU A 21 -8.39 13.49 6.98
CA LEU A 21 -7.73 14.29 5.97
C LEU A 21 -7.84 13.59 4.60
N GLN A 22 -7.73 14.37 3.55
CA GLN A 22 -7.75 13.86 2.18
C GLN A 22 -6.32 13.73 1.65
N SER A 23 -6.05 12.59 1.00
CA SER A 23 -4.82 12.33 0.24
C SER A 23 -5.21 12.08 -1.21
N VAL A 24 -4.39 12.56 -2.15
CA VAL A 24 -4.67 12.43 -3.59
C VAL A 24 -3.56 11.62 -4.24
N LEU A 25 -3.92 10.54 -4.92
CA LEU A 25 -3.03 9.79 -5.81
C LEU A 25 -3.24 10.29 -7.23
N ARG A 26 -2.15 10.40 -7.99
CA ARG A 26 -2.16 10.97 -9.34
C ARG A 26 -1.40 10.08 -10.30
N TRP A 27 -1.96 9.92 -11.50
CA TRP A 27 -1.23 9.46 -12.68
C TRP A 27 -1.80 10.12 -13.93
N GLY A 28 -0.99 10.88 -14.66
CA GLY A 28 -1.49 11.70 -15.77
C GLY A 28 -2.63 12.62 -15.34
N LYS A 29 -3.80 12.47 -15.99
CA LYS A 29 -5.02 13.23 -15.67
C LYS A 29 -5.90 12.55 -14.59
N ARG A 30 -5.60 11.29 -14.23
CA ARG A 30 -6.35 10.54 -13.22
C ARG A 30 -6.00 11.03 -11.83
N GLU A 31 -7.03 11.41 -11.08
CA GLU A 31 -6.94 11.66 -9.63
C GLU A 31 -7.80 10.62 -8.89
N VAL A 32 -7.24 10.06 -7.82
CA VAL A 32 -8.00 9.25 -6.86
C VAL A 32 -7.84 9.87 -5.47
N ARG A 33 -8.95 10.30 -4.88
CA ARG A 33 -8.97 10.97 -3.57
C ARG A 33 -9.37 9.98 -2.48
N ILE A 34 -8.55 9.87 -1.45
CA ILE A 34 -8.79 8.99 -0.30
C ILE A 34 -8.99 9.85 0.94
N GLY A 35 -10.09 9.63 1.65
CA GLY A 35 -10.42 10.35 2.88
C GLY A 35 -11.16 11.67 2.63
N GLY A 36 -11.46 12.39 3.71
CA GLY A 36 -12.37 13.53 3.69
C GLY A 36 -13.79 13.10 3.32
N ASP A 37 -14.34 13.75 2.30
CA ASP A 37 -15.68 13.52 1.74
C ASP A 37 -15.70 12.55 0.54
N ALA A 38 -14.56 12.31 -0.11
CA ALA A 38 -14.44 11.42 -1.28
C ALA A 38 -14.92 9.99 -0.99
N PRO A 39 -15.60 9.25 -1.89
CA PRO A 39 -16.10 7.90 -1.63
C PRO A 39 -15.05 6.90 -1.08
N ILE A 40 -15.52 5.78 -0.53
CA ILE A 40 -14.60 4.69 -0.16
C ILE A 40 -14.02 4.11 -1.46
N VAL A 41 -12.70 4.21 -1.58
CA VAL A 41 -11.97 3.77 -2.77
C VAL A 41 -11.75 2.25 -2.74
N VAL A 42 -12.12 1.58 -3.83
CA VAL A 42 -11.84 0.15 -4.03
C VAL A 42 -10.42 -0.01 -4.55
N GLN A 43 -9.64 -0.88 -3.92
CA GLN A 43 -8.26 -1.17 -4.32
C GLN A 43 -8.01 -2.67 -4.33
N SER A 44 -7.04 -3.11 -5.13
CA SER A 44 -6.62 -4.51 -5.23
C SER A 44 -5.10 -4.62 -5.22
N MET A 45 -4.60 -5.85 -5.28
CA MET A 45 -3.17 -6.13 -5.39
C MET A 45 -2.94 -7.24 -6.42
N THR A 46 -1.91 -7.08 -7.25
CA THR A 46 -1.46 -8.14 -8.15
C THR A 46 -0.89 -9.33 -7.36
N ASN A 47 -0.86 -10.49 -8.01
CA ASN A 47 -0.19 -11.69 -7.51
C ASN A 47 0.82 -12.28 -8.51
N THR A 48 1.01 -11.63 -9.66
CA THR A 48 2.11 -11.94 -10.60
C THR A 48 3.46 -11.53 -10.01
N ASP A 49 4.52 -12.15 -10.51
CA ASP A 49 5.87 -11.65 -10.29
C ASP A 49 6.00 -10.29 -11.00
N THR A 50 6.33 -9.24 -10.25
CA THR A 50 6.47 -7.88 -10.79
C THR A 50 7.61 -7.79 -11.79
N ALA A 51 8.62 -8.66 -11.72
CA ALA A 51 9.66 -8.73 -12.74
C ALA A 51 9.11 -9.16 -14.12
N ASP A 52 7.99 -9.88 -14.17
CA ASP A 52 7.24 -10.14 -15.41
C ASP A 52 6.36 -8.94 -15.76
N VAL A 53 6.95 -8.06 -16.57
CA VAL A 53 6.33 -6.81 -17.02
C VAL A 53 5.00 -7.04 -17.73
N ILE A 54 4.93 -8.04 -18.62
CA ILE A 54 3.76 -8.25 -19.48
C ILE A 54 2.63 -8.87 -18.66
N ALA A 55 2.91 -9.92 -17.90
CA ALA A 55 1.90 -10.57 -17.06
C ALA A 55 1.34 -9.57 -16.03
N THR A 56 2.22 -8.78 -15.39
CA THR A 56 1.79 -7.80 -14.39
C THR A 56 0.98 -6.67 -15.02
N ALA A 57 1.37 -6.12 -16.17
CA ALA A 57 0.60 -5.08 -16.85
C ALA A 57 -0.79 -5.57 -17.27
N ILE A 58 -0.91 -6.81 -17.77
CA ILE A 58 -2.19 -7.43 -18.12
C ILE A 58 -3.07 -7.56 -16.87
N GLN A 59 -2.54 -8.09 -15.77
CA GLN A 59 -3.32 -8.25 -14.55
C GLN A 59 -3.74 -6.90 -13.94
N VAL A 60 -2.88 -5.87 -13.98
CA VAL A 60 -3.26 -4.53 -13.53
C VAL A 60 -4.43 -4.00 -14.36
N LYS A 61 -4.39 -4.18 -15.69
CA LYS A 61 -5.49 -3.78 -16.58
C LYS A 61 -6.78 -4.53 -16.25
N GLU A 62 -6.72 -5.85 -16.02
CA GLU A 62 -7.88 -6.66 -15.64
C GLU A 62 -8.50 -6.19 -14.32
N LEU A 63 -7.66 -5.94 -13.31
CA LEU A 63 -8.10 -5.43 -12.01
C LEU A 63 -8.75 -4.05 -12.14
N ALA A 64 -8.18 -3.15 -12.95
CA ALA A 64 -8.75 -1.84 -13.21
C ALA A 64 -10.10 -1.94 -13.94
N ALA A 65 -10.20 -2.82 -14.95
CA ALA A 65 -11.44 -3.07 -15.68
C ALA A 65 -12.53 -3.68 -14.80
N ALA A 66 -12.16 -4.48 -13.80
CA ALA A 66 -13.06 -5.02 -12.78
C ALA A 66 -13.53 -3.99 -11.73
N GLY A 67 -13.02 -2.75 -11.78
CA GLY A 67 -13.42 -1.65 -10.89
C GLY A 67 -12.42 -1.30 -9.80
N SER A 68 -11.20 -1.85 -9.82
CA SER A 68 -10.14 -1.41 -8.91
C SER A 68 -9.66 -0.01 -9.28
N GLU A 69 -9.86 0.95 -8.39
CA GLU A 69 -9.49 2.35 -8.62
C GLU A 69 -8.02 2.62 -8.33
N ILE A 70 -7.36 1.72 -7.58
CA ILE A 70 -5.93 1.75 -7.25
C ILE A 70 -5.41 0.31 -7.25
N VAL A 71 -4.31 0.05 -7.95
CA VAL A 71 -3.70 -1.29 -7.98
C VAL A 71 -2.35 -1.28 -7.29
N ARG A 72 -2.17 -2.19 -6.34
CA ARG A 72 -0.89 -2.41 -5.65
C ARG A 72 -0.11 -3.56 -6.29
N LEU A 73 1.21 -3.45 -6.30
CA LEU A 73 2.13 -4.51 -6.73
C LEU A 73 3.32 -4.60 -5.77
N THR A 74 3.93 -5.78 -5.67
CA THR A 74 5.09 -5.99 -4.79
C THR A 74 6.35 -5.41 -5.41
N VAL A 75 7.22 -4.79 -4.62
CA VAL A 75 8.54 -4.35 -5.07
C VAL A 75 9.56 -4.85 -4.06
N ASN A 76 10.04 -6.07 -4.31
CA ASN A 76 10.88 -6.86 -3.39
C ASN A 76 12.31 -7.11 -3.91
N SER A 77 12.58 -6.84 -5.19
CA SER A 77 13.90 -7.00 -5.79
C SER A 77 14.24 -5.83 -6.72
N ILE A 78 15.50 -5.77 -7.17
CA ILE A 78 15.95 -4.75 -8.12
C ILE A 78 15.33 -4.95 -9.50
N GLU A 79 15.09 -6.20 -9.90
CA GLU A 79 14.39 -6.56 -11.14
C GLU A 79 12.94 -6.10 -11.10
N ALA A 80 12.24 -6.38 -9.99
CA ALA A 80 10.89 -5.87 -9.78
C ALA A 80 10.85 -4.33 -9.81
N ALA A 81 11.80 -3.66 -9.15
CA ALA A 81 11.88 -2.21 -9.15
C ALA A 81 12.09 -1.64 -10.57
N LYS A 82 13.03 -2.23 -11.34
CA LYS A 82 13.27 -1.85 -12.75
C LYS A 82 12.06 -2.13 -13.65
N ALA A 83 11.28 -3.16 -13.35
CA ALA A 83 10.09 -3.52 -14.11
C ALA A 83 8.93 -2.52 -13.92
N VAL A 84 8.86 -1.79 -12.80
CA VAL A 84 7.74 -0.87 -12.53
C VAL A 84 7.56 0.20 -13.61
N SER A 85 8.65 0.83 -14.08
CA SER A 85 8.56 1.84 -15.14
C SER A 85 8.09 1.22 -16.46
N ALA A 86 8.60 0.03 -16.81
CA ALA A 86 8.17 -0.68 -18.00
C ALA A 86 6.69 -1.12 -17.93
N ILE A 87 6.23 -1.59 -16.77
CA ILE A 87 4.81 -1.90 -16.51
C ILE A 87 3.97 -0.64 -16.73
N ARG A 88 4.41 0.48 -16.15
CA ARG A 88 3.72 1.76 -16.26
C ARG A 88 3.59 2.20 -17.72
N GLU A 89 4.66 2.09 -18.51
CA GLU A 89 4.64 2.39 -19.95
C GLU A 89 3.69 1.47 -20.73
N GLN A 90 3.65 0.17 -20.43
CA GLN A 90 2.70 -0.74 -21.06
C GLN A 90 1.25 -0.35 -20.76
N LEU A 91 0.96 -0.02 -19.51
CA LEU A 91 -0.37 0.44 -19.10
C LEU A 91 -0.75 1.76 -19.80
N ASP A 92 0.18 2.70 -19.94
CA ASP A 92 -0.04 3.96 -20.65
C ASP A 92 -0.33 3.72 -22.14
N ARG A 93 0.42 2.83 -22.80
CA ARG A 93 0.13 2.39 -24.18
C ARG A 93 -1.24 1.76 -24.34
N MET A 94 -1.72 1.07 -23.30
CA MET A 94 -3.06 0.48 -23.26
C MET A 94 -4.17 1.46 -22.85
N GLY A 95 -3.84 2.73 -22.56
CA GLY A 95 -4.79 3.74 -22.09
C GLY A 95 -5.34 3.48 -20.68
N VAL A 96 -4.61 2.72 -19.86
CA VAL A 96 -5.01 2.35 -18.50
C VAL A 96 -4.30 3.24 -17.50
N ASP A 97 -4.95 4.28 -16.99
CA ASP A 97 -4.34 5.31 -16.13
C ASP A 97 -4.48 5.05 -14.61
N VAL A 98 -4.78 3.80 -14.21
CA VAL A 98 -4.95 3.43 -12.79
C VAL A 98 -3.67 3.73 -11.98
N PRO A 99 -3.76 4.42 -10.83
CA PRO A 99 -2.63 4.67 -9.96
C PRO A 99 -2.00 3.38 -9.42
N LEU A 100 -0.66 3.31 -9.46
CA LEU A 100 0.10 2.17 -8.94
C LEU A 100 0.61 2.43 -7.53
N VAL A 101 0.54 1.42 -6.67
CA VAL A 101 1.11 1.44 -5.31
C VAL A 101 2.23 0.42 -5.21
N GLY A 102 3.43 0.86 -4.82
CA GLY A 102 4.54 -0.05 -4.52
C GLY A 102 4.45 -0.58 -3.10
N ASP A 103 4.44 -1.90 -2.94
CA ASP A 103 4.50 -2.57 -1.64
C ASP A 103 5.94 -2.96 -1.31
N PHE A 104 6.55 -2.19 -0.38
CA PHE A 104 7.95 -2.35 -0.03
C PHE A 104 8.11 -3.08 1.31
N HIS A 105 9.07 -4.00 1.36
CA HIS A 105 9.45 -4.77 2.56
C HIS A 105 10.98 -4.80 2.67
N TYR A 106 11.56 -4.72 3.87
CA TYR A 106 12.99 -4.91 4.17
C TYR A 106 13.95 -3.95 3.45
N ASN A 107 14.13 -4.14 2.14
CA ASN A 107 15.07 -3.44 1.27
C ASN A 107 14.47 -2.22 0.54
N GLY A 108 13.22 -1.83 0.83
CA GLY A 108 12.54 -0.73 0.12
C GLY A 108 13.33 0.58 0.03
N HIS A 109 14.06 0.93 1.09
CA HIS A 109 14.91 2.14 1.13
C HIS A 109 16.03 2.08 0.08
N LYS A 110 16.61 0.90 -0.15
CA LYS A 110 17.62 0.70 -1.20
C LYS A 110 17.00 0.73 -2.58
N LEU A 111 15.90 -0.01 -2.78
CA LEU A 111 15.26 -0.11 -4.09
C LEU A 111 14.81 1.25 -4.63
N LEU A 112 14.25 2.11 -3.77
CA LEU A 112 13.81 3.45 -4.16
C LEU A 112 14.98 4.43 -4.41
N GLN A 113 16.14 4.22 -3.77
CA GLN A 113 17.34 5.00 -4.01
C GLN A 113 18.08 4.55 -5.28
N GLU A 114 18.19 3.24 -5.50
CA GLU A 114 18.93 2.63 -6.60
C GLU A 114 18.15 2.66 -7.92
N VAL A 115 16.82 2.73 -7.87
CA VAL A 115 15.94 2.81 -9.06
C VAL A 115 14.97 4.01 -8.93
N PRO A 116 15.44 5.24 -9.19
CA PRO A 116 14.62 6.44 -9.10
C PRO A 116 13.39 6.42 -10.01
N GLU A 117 13.47 5.73 -11.16
CA GLU A 117 12.38 5.59 -12.12
C GLU A 117 11.20 4.81 -11.51
N CYS A 118 11.47 3.84 -10.63
CA CYS A 118 10.45 3.13 -9.87
C CYS A 118 9.71 4.08 -8.93
N ALA A 119 10.46 4.90 -8.18
CA ALA A 119 9.91 5.90 -7.28
C ALA A 119 8.99 6.89 -8.04
N GLN A 120 9.45 7.36 -9.19
CA GLN A 120 8.70 8.28 -10.03
C GLN A 120 7.42 7.67 -10.62
N ALA A 121 7.50 6.43 -11.12
CA ALA A 121 6.43 5.73 -11.83
C ALA A 121 5.27 5.28 -10.90
N LEU A 122 5.53 5.14 -9.61
CA LEU A 122 4.50 4.84 -8.61
C LEU A 122 3.71 6.09 -8.21
N SER A 123 2.43 5.93 -7.90
CA SER A 123 1.56 6.99 -7.39
C SER A 123 1.48 7.03 -5.87
N LYS A 124 1.97 6.00 -5.17
CA LYS A 124 1.95 5.86 -3.72
C LYS A 124 2.93 4.78 -3.25
N TYR A 125 3.46 4.93 -2.04
CA TYR A 125 4.27 3.89 -1.40
C TYR A 125 3.54 3.27 -0.21
N ARG A 126 3.62 1.94 -0.06
CA ARG A 126 3.29 1.25 1.21
C ARG A 126 4.59 0.91 1.91
N ILE A 127 4.71 1.37 3.15
CA ILE A 127 5.83 1.06 4.04
C ILE A 127 5.28 0.35 5.29
N ASN A 128 6.02 -0.64 5.79
CA ASN A 128 5.74 -1.29 7.05
C ASN A 128 6.92 -1.09 8.03
N PRO A 129 6.76 -0.31 9.11
CA PRO A 129 7.86 -0.02 10.03
C PRO A 129 8.39 -1.25 10.76
N GLY A 130 7.61 -2.32 10.90
CA GLY A 130 8.09 -3.60 11.44
C GLY A 130 9.09 -4.30 10.53
N ASN A 131 9.12 -3.94 9.24
CA ASN A 131 9.95 -4.57 8.21
C ASN A 131 11.02 -3.63 7.64
N VAL A 132 11.37 -2.50 8.27
CA VAL A 132 12.42 -1.59 7.75
C VAL A 132 13.77 -1.76 8.46
N GLY A 133 13.97 -2.84 9.20
CA GLY A 133 15.20 -3.15 9.93
C GLY A 133 15.01 -3.10 11.45
N SER A 134 16.09 -3.37 12.19
CA SER A 134 16.09 -3.43 13.66
C SER A 134 17.02 -2.38 14.28
N GLY A 135 16.73 -2.00 15.53
CA GLY A 135 17.54 -1.06 16.31
C GLY A 135 17.63 0.33 15.67
N SER A 136 18.79 0.99 15.82
CA SER A 136 19.03 2.36 15.35
C SER A 136 18.93 2.52 13.83
N LYS A 137 19.18 1.45 13.05
CA LYS A 137 19.11 1.49 11.57
C LYS A 137 17.68 1.64 11.06
N ARG A 138 16.69 1.17 11.83
CA ARG A 138 15.27 1.21 11.44
C ARG A 138 14.81 2.63 11.17
N ASP A 139 15.13 3.56 12.07
CA ASP A 139 14.65 4.93 11.98
C ASP A 139 15.33 5.66 10.81
N HIS A 140 16.62 5.38 10.55
CA HIS A 140 17.31 5.87 9.35
C HIS A 140 16.71 5.34 8.04
N HIS A 141 16.43 4.03 7.96
CA HIS A 141 15.80 3.45 6.77
C HIS A 141 14.38 4.00 6.55
N PHE A 142 13.60 4.15 7.63
CA PHE A 142 12.28 4.74 7.57
C PHE A 142 12.33 6.21 7.12
N ALA A 143 13.21 7.01 7.73
CA ALA A 143 13.40 8.41 7.36
C ALA A 143 13.74 8.57 5.88
N SER A 144 14.68 7.76 5.38
CA SER A 144 15.07 7.82 3.97
C SER A 144 13.93 7.50 3.00
N LEU A 145 13.05 6.57 3.36
CA LEU A 145 11.84 6.29 2.58
C LEU A 145 10.88 7.49 2.55
N ILE A 146 10.68 8.15 3.69
CA ILE A 146 9.84 9.34 3.81
C ILE A 146 10.44 10.50 3.04
N GLU A 147 11.74 10.73 3.13
CA GLU A 147 12.46 11.74 2.34
C GLU A 147 12.29 11.51 0.83
N THR A 148 12.33 10.25 0.40
CA THR A 148 12.08 9.89 -1.00
C THR A 148 10.64 10.16 -1.40
N ALA A 149 9.68 9.87 -0.53
CA ALA A 149 8.27 10.19 -0.76
C ALA A 149 8.04 11.70 -0.86
N MET A 150 8.66 12.49 0.02
CA MET A 150 8.61 13.95 -0.03
C MET A 150 9.24 14.50 -1.31
N ARG A 151 10.41 13.98 -1.71
CA ARG A 151 11.10 14.39 -2.94
C ARG A 151 10.24 14.19 -4.18
N TRP A 152 9.51 13.09 -4.25
CA TRP A 152 8.67 12.74 -5.39
C TRP A 152 7.20 13.14 -5.24
N ASP A 153 6.86 13.87 -4.17
CA ASP A 153 5.49 14.23 -3.79
C ASP A 153 4.50 13.05 -3.84
N LYS A 154 4.89 11.94 -3.21
CA LYS A 154 4.11 10.69 -3.18
C LYS A 154 3.48 10.48 -1.81
N PRO A 155 2.18 10.16 -1.74
CA PRO A 155 1.56 9.75 -0.50
C PRO A 155 2.17 8.43 -0.01
N VAL A 156 2.17 8.24 1.31
CA VAL A 156 2.67 7.04 1.97
C VAL A 156 1.55 6.41 2.79
N ARG A 157 1.38 5.09 2.66
CA ARG A 157 0.64 4.29 3.63
C ARG A 157 1.64 3.63 4.58
N ILE A 158 1.61 4.02 5.85
CA ILE A 158 2.25 3.29 6.94
C ILE A 158 1.29 2.15 7.32
N GLY A 159 1.59 0.93 6.89
CA GLY A 159 0.73 -0.23 7.05
C GLY A 159 1.35 -1.29 7.97
N VAL A 160 1.00 -1.22 9.26
CA VAL A 160 1.38 -2.21 10.28
C VAL A 160 0.44 -3.41 10.21
N ASN A 161 0.99 -4.62 10.33
CA ASN A 161 0.23 -5.86 10.43
C ASN A 161 0.73 -6.69 11.61
N TRP A 162 -0.13 -7.56 12.16
CA TRP A 162 0.21 -8.41 13.31
C TRP A 162 1.38 -9.36 13.02
N GLY A 163 1.42 -9.95 11.82
CA GLY A 163 2.45 -10.92 11.43
C GLY A 163 3.87 -10.35 11.37
N SER A 164 4.02 -9.03 11.39
CA SER A 164 5.30 -8.34 11.45
C SER A 164 5.30 -7.25 12.53
N LEU A 165 4.62 -7.49 13.65
CA LEU A 165 4.62 -6.55 14.76
C LEU A 165 6.04 -6.39 15.32
N ASP A 166 6.41 -5.16 15.64
CA ASP A 166 7.69 -4.85 16.25
C ASP A 166 7.77 -5.46 17.65
N GLN A 167 8.71 -6.40 17.83
CA GLN A 167 8.90 -7.13 19.07
C GLN A 167 9.30 -6.22 20.22
N ALA A 168 10.06 -5.16 19.96
CA ALA A 168 10.44 -4.20 21.01
C ALA A 168 9.23 -3.38 21.49
N VAL A 169 8.33 -3.02 20.57
CA VAL A 169 7.07 -2.35 20.92
C VAL A 169 6.15 -3.28 21.68
N LEU A 170 6.02 -4.54 21.22
CA LEU A 170 5.21 -5.54 21.92
C LEU A 170 5.71 -5.76 23.35
N ALA A 171 7.00 -6.01 23.53
CA ALA A 171 7.60 -6.21 24.85
C ALA A 171 7.35 -5.01 25.77
N ARG A 172 7.58 -3.78 25.28
CA ARG A 172 7.31 -2.56 26.04
C ARG A 172 5.85 -2.45 26.48
N LEU A 173 4.89 -2.73 25.58
CA LEU A 173 3.47 -2.66 25.90
C LEU A 173 3.06 -3.76 26.91
N MET A 174 3.66 -4.95 26.83
CA MET A 174 3.45 -6.02 27.81
C MET A 174 3.99 -5.63 29.20
N ASP A 175 5.19 -5.05 29.25
CA ASP A 175 5.80 -4.55 30.49
C ASP A 175 4.99 -3.40 31.12
N GLU A 176 4.48 -2.48 30.30
CA GLU A 176 3.59 -1.40 30.73
C GLU A 176 2.27 -1.97 31.27
N ASN A 177 1.72 -3.00 30.62
CA ASN A 177 0.49 -3.65 31.07
C ASN A 177 0.65 -4.38 32.39
N ALA A 178 1.77 -5.09 32.58
CA ALA A 178 2.09 -5.82 33.80
C ALA A 178 2.21 -4.89 35.04
N LYS A 179 2.56 -3.62 34.82
CA LYS A 179 2.67 -2.59 35.87
C LYS A 179 1.33 -1.94 36.25
N ARG A 180 0.23 -2.22 35.52
CA ARG A 180 -1.08 -1.63 35.83
C ARG A 180 -1.65 -2.22 37.12
N ALA A 181 -2.39 -1.40 37.87
CA ALA A 181 -3.14 -1.87 39.05
C ALA A 181 -4.15 -2.97 38.71
N LYS A 182 -4.68 -2.95 37.47
CA LYS A 182 -5.45 -4.04 36.86
C LYS A 182 -4.91 -4.27 35.45
N PRO A 183 -4.04 -5.27 35.24
CA PRO A 183 -3.55 -5.63 33.92
C PRO A 183 -4.70 -6.01 32.99
N TRP A 184 -4.59 -5.64 31.71
CA TRP A 184 -5.54 -6.06 30.68
C TRP A 184 -5.23 -7.49 30.20
N GLU A 185 -6.29 -8.26 29.92
CA GLU A 185 -6.18 -9.57 29.29
C GLU A 185 -5.67 -9.43 27.84
N ALA A 186 -5.02 -10.47 27.33
CA ALA A 186 -4.44 -10.45 25.99
C ALA A 186 -5.47 -10.26 24.84
N SER A 187 -6.76 -10.43 25.13
CA SER A 187 -7.88 -10.29 24.20
C SER A 187 -8.61 -8.95 24.26
N ALA A 188 -8.18 -8.03 25.13
CA ALA A 188 -8.82 -6.72 25.35
C ALA A 188 -8.46 -5.67 24.29
#